data_AF-A0AAV5UF68-F1
#
_entry.id   AF-A0AAV5UF68-F1
#
_cell.length_a   1.000
_cell.length_b   1.000
_cell.length_c   1.000
_cell.angle_alpha   90.00
_cell.angle_beta   90.00
_cell.angle_gamma   90.00
#
_symmetry.space_group_name_H-M   'P 1'
#
loop_
_entity.id
_entity.type
_entity.pdbx_description
1 polymer ?
#
loop_
_entity_poly.entity_id
_entity_poly.type
_entity_poly.pdbx_seq_one_letter_code
_entity_poly.pdbx_strand_id
1 'polypeptide(L)'
;HTHAHDDYVDKLHRLAEHIKAHPDEARAGVAKLSAAAQPPAGEIIMIFVSDKDPKTKYEEIQNIKAGLSAPVRAEIDNHKAELAHKIGLLTLHEIIERLEKLADHIKAHPDEARAGVAKLSPAAQKPAGDIIHIFVSDKTPREKHEEIKKIKDSLPSDVLGEINSHKEEIAKKIGIVPLHHH
;
A
#
# COMPACT_ATOMS: atom_id res chain seq x y z
N HIS A 1 13.64 0.18 8.19
CA HIS A 1 12.43 0.43 9.00
C HIS A 1 12.08 1.90 8.90
N THR A 2 10.87 2.23 8.47
CA THR A 2 10.38 3.61 8.34
C THR A 2 9.16 3.76 9.26
N HIS A 3 8.95 4.96 9.80
CA HIS A 3 7.78 5.26 10.64
C HIS A 3 6.44 4.86 9.98
N ALA A 4 6.39 4.93 8.65
CA ALA A 4 5.22 4.53 7.87
C ALA A 4 4.95 3.03 7.86
N HIS A 5 6.01 2.21 7.76
CA HIS A 5 5.88 0.76 7.87
C HIS A 5 5.40 0.36 9.27
N ASP A 6 5.93 1.02 10.29
CA ASP A 6 5.63 0.68 11.68
C ASP A 6 4.17 1.04 12.05
N ASP A 7 3.64 2.18 11.56
CA ASP A 7 2.21 2.53 11.71
C ASP A 7 1.28 1.54 10.98
N TYR A 8 1.67 1.07 9.79
CA TYR A 8 0.91 0.04 9.07
C TYR A 8 0.85 -1.28 9.84
N VAL A 9 2.00 -1.76 10.30
CA VAL A 9 2.10 -3.00 11.09
C VAL A 9 1.31 -2.88 12.39
N ASP A 10 1.41 -1.74 13.08
CA ASP A 10 0.65 -1.47 14.30
C ASP A 10 -0.87 -1.47 14.06
N LYS A 11 -1.36 -0.83 12.99
CA LYS A 11 -2.79 -0.88 12.61
C LYS A 11 -3.27 -2.32 12.34
N LEU A 12 -2.48 -3.12 11.64
CA LEU A 12 -2.81 -4.52 11.39
C LEU A 12 -2.82 -5.35 12.67
N HIS A 13 -1.83 -5.16 13.55
CA HIS A 13 -1.77 -5.85 14.84
C HIS A 13 -2.96 -5.47 15.73
N ARG A 14 -3.28 -4.17 15.84
CA ARG A 14 -4.45 -3.69 16.58
C ARG A 14 -5.74 -4.27 16.03
N LEU A 15 -5.90 -4.37 14.71
CA LEU A 15 -7.07 -5.01 14.11
C LEU A 15 -7.14 -6.50 14.46
N ALA A 16 -6.02 -7.21 14.38
CA ALA A 16 -5.98 -8.64 14.73
C ALA A 16 -6.34 -8.86 16.21
N GLU A 17 -5.77 -8.08 17.12
CA GLU A 17 -6.08 -8.15 18.56
C GLU A 17 -7.52 -7.73 18.87
N HIS A 18 -8.06 -6.71 18.18
CA HIS A 18 -9.47 -6.33 18.30
C HIS A 18 -10.41 -7.47 17.88
N ILE A 19 -10.13 -8.12 16.75
CA ILE A 19 -10.93 -9.28 16.29
C ILE A 19 -10.84 -10.45 17.27
N LYS A 20 -9.66 -10.72 17.85
CA LYS A 20 -9.50 -11.75 18.89
C LYS A 20 -10.32 -11.44 20.14
N ALA A 21 -10.35 -10.17 20.57
CA ALA A 21 -11.11 -9.72 21.74
C ALA A 21 -12.62 -9.63 21.48
N HIS A 22 -13.02 -9.37 20.22
CA HIS A 22 -14.41 -9.15 19.82
C HIS A 22 -14.79 -10.04 18.61
N PRO A 23 -14.76 -11.37 18.75
CA PRO A 23 -15.02 -12.29 17.63
C PRO A 23 -16.43 -12.16 17.05
N ASP A 24 -17.39 -11.69 17.85
CA ASP A 24 -18.77 -11.52 17.42
C ASP A 24 -18.95 -10.37 16.42
N GLU A 25 -18.11 -9.32 16.49
CA GLU A 25 -18.11 -8.24 15.50
C GLU A 25 -17.66 -8.75 14.12
N ALA A 26 -16.61 -9.58 14.10
CA ALA A 26 -16.13 -10.22 12.89
C ALA A 26 -17.17 -11.19 12.32
N ARG A 27 -17.83 -11.99 13.17
CA ARG A 27 -18.95 -12.87 12.75
C ARG A 27 -20.11 -12.08 12.19
N ALA A 28 -20.50 -10.97 12.82
CA ALA A 28 -21.57 -10.11 12.33
C ALA A 28 -21.21 -9.46 10.99
N GLY A 29 -19.93 -9.15 10.76
CA GLY A 29 -19.40 -8.72 9.47
C GLY A 29 -19.56 -9.81 8.40
N VAL A 30 -19.10 -11.03 8.70
CA VAL A 30 -19.20 -12.19 7.79
C VAL A 30 -20.65 -12.55 7.48
N ALA A 31 -21.56 -12.49 8.46
CA ALA A 31 -22.97 -12.82 8.30
C ALA A 31 -23.72 -11.92 7.29
N LYS A 32 -23.15 -10.75 6.94
CA LYS A 32 -23.70 -9.85 5.90
C LYS A 32 -23.40 -10.32 4.48
N LEU A 33 -22.43 -11.23 4.31
CA LEU A 33 -22.08 -11.79 3.02
C LEU A 33 -23.08 -12.87 2.60
N SER A 34 -23.06 -13.20 1.31
CA SER A 34 -23.80 -14.31 0.76
C SER A 34 -23.46 -15.63 1.47
N ALA A 35 -24.42 -16.56 1.53
CA ALA A 35 -24.22 -17.85 2.19
C ALA A 35 -23.01 -18.62 1.63
N ALA A 36 -22.67 -18.43 0.35
CA ALA A 36 -21.50 -19.02 -0.28
C ALA A 36 -20.17 -18.33 0.13
N ALA A 37 -20.20 -17.05 0.46
CA ALA A 37 -19.03 -16.28 0.90
C ALA A 37 -18.75 -16.37 2.41
N GLN A 38 -19.77 -16.72 3.21
CA GLN A 38 -19.66 -16.77 4.67
C GLN A 38 -18.57 -17.74 5.17
N PRO A 39 -18.55 -19.05 4.80
CA PRO A 39 -17.51 -19.96 5.25
C PRO A 39 -16.07 -19.52 4.87
N PRO A 40 -15.76 -19.22 3.59
CA PRO A 40 -14.40 -18.83 3.23
C PRO A 40 -13.99 -17.48 3.85
N ALA A 41 -14.91 -16.53 4.02
CA ALA A 41 -14.59 -15.27 4.72
C ALA A 41 -14.24 -15.51 6.20
N GLY A 42 -14.98 -16.40 6.88
CA GLY A 42 -14.69 -16.80 8.26
C GLY A 42 -13.31 -17.46 8.41
N GLU A 43 -12.97 -18.38 7.51
CA GLU A 43 -11.65 -19.03 7.47
C GLU A 43 -10.52 -18.02 7.25
N ILE A 44 -10.70 -17.06 6.32
CA ILE A 44 -9.72 -16.00 6.05
C ILE A 44 -9.49 -15.14 7.31
N ILE A 45 -10.55 -14.79 8.05
CA ILE A 45 -10.41 -14.03 9.30
C ILE A 45 -9.64 -14.85 10.35
N MET A 46 -9.94 -16.14 10.48
CA MET A 46 -9.18 -17.03 11.39
C MET A 46 -7.70 -17.08 11.04
N ILE A 47 -7.36 -17.18 9.76
CA ILE A 47 -5.96 -17.15 9.30
C ILE A 47 -5.34 -15.79 9.63
N PHE A 48 -6.04 -14.68 9.36
CA PHE A 48 -5.55 -13.33 9.61
C PHE A 48 -5.16 -13.12 11.08
N VAL A 49 -5.99 -13.57 12.03
CA VAL A 49 -5.74 -13.43 13.47
C VAL A 49 -4.85 -14.51 14.06
N SER A 50 -4.47 -15.54 13.30
CA SER A 50 -3.56 -16.57 13.80
C SER A 50 -2.14 -16.04 14.07
N ASP A 51 -1.34 -16.79 14.81
CA ASP A 51 0.06 -16.42 15.10
C ASP A 51 1.05 -16.85 13.99
N LYS A 52 0.53 -17.26 12.83
CA LYS A 52 1.34 -17.64 11.66
C LYS A 52 2.10 -16.43 11.09
N ASP A 53 3.22 -16.69 10.44
CA ASP A 53 3.95 -15.63 9.74
C ASP A 53 3.15 -15.10 8.52
N PRO A 54 3.43 -13.86 8.06
CA PRO A 54 2.67 -13.24 6.97
C PRO A 54 2.68 -14.02 5.66
N LYS A 55 3.77 -14.76 5.37
CA LYS A 55 3.89 -15.53 4.13
C LYS A 55 2.95 -16.74 4.18
N THR A 56 2.98 -17.50 5.28
CA THR A 56 2.06 -18.63 5.47
C THR A 56 0.61 -18.17 5.43
N LYS A 57 0.26 -17.06 6.10
CA LYS A 57 -1.09 -16.48 6.04
C LYS A 57 -1.52 -16.17 4.61
N TYR A 58 -0.64 -15.54 3.82
CA TYR A 58 -0.92 -15.19 2.44
C TYR A 58 -1.19 -16.44 1.59
N GLU A 59 -0.33 -17.46 1.67
CA GLU A 59 -0.46 -18.69 0.90
C GLU A 59 -1.77 -19.43 1.20
N GLU A 60 -2.15 -19.55 2.48
CA GLU A 60 -3.42 -20.18 2.88
C GLU A 60 -4.64 -19.39 2.38
N ILE A 61 -4.62 -18.06 2.47
CA ILE A 61 -5.70 -17.21 1.93
C ILE A 61 -5.81 -17.37 0.41
N GLN A 62 -4.69 -17.47 -0.32
CA GLN A 62 -4.73 -17.71 -1.76
C GLN A 62 -5.33 -19.09 -2.09
N ASN A 63 -4.99 -20.12 -1.32
CA ASN A 63 -5.55 -21.46 -1.50
C ASN A 63 -7.07 -21.48 -1.31
N ILE A 64 -7.59 -20.81 -0.28
CA ILE A 64 -9.04 -20.64 -0.09
C ILE A 64 -9.65 -19.98 -1.32
N LYS A 65 -9.09 -18.85 -1.76
CA LYS A 65 -9.64 -18.08 -2.89
C LYS A 65 -9.60 -18.84 -4.22
N ALA A 66 -8.60 -19.70 -4.43
CA ALA A 66 -8.44 -20.47 -5.66
C ALA A 66 -9.65 -21.38 -5.93
N GLY A 67 -10.28 -21.92 -4.88
CA GLY A 67 -11.48 -22.77 -4.99
C GLY A 67 -12.80 -22.01 -5.16
N LEU A 68 -12.80 -20.67 -5.11
CA LEU A 68 -14.01 -19.86 -5.15
C LEU A 68 -14.35 -19.38 -6.56
N SER A 69 -15.64 -19.25 -6.83
CA SER A 69 -16.14 -18.58 -8.03
C SER A 69 -15.77 -17.09 -8.01
N ALA A 70 -15.66 -16.48 -9.20
CA ALA A 70 -15.31 -15.07 -9.32
C ALA A 70 -16.25 -14.12 -8.52
N PRO A 71 -17.59 -14.31 -8.52
CA PRO A 71 -18.48 -13.45 -7.73
C PRO A 71 -18.23 -13.55 -6.22
N VAL A 72 -18.04 -14.77 -5.70
CA VAL A 72 -17.78 -14.99 -4.27
C VAL A 72 -16.43 -14.40 -3.87
N ARG A 73 -15.40 -14.56 -4.72
CA ARG A 73 -14.09 -13.96 -4.49
C ARG A 73 -14.16 -12.43 -4.43
N ALA A 74 -14.87 -11.81 -5.38
CA ALA A 74 -15.04 -10.36 -5.42
C ALA A 74 -15.78 -9.82 -4.18
N GLU A 75 -16.82 -10.52 -3.72
CA GLU A 75 -17.55 -10.17 -2.50
C GLU A 75 -16.63 -10.20 -1.25
N ILE A 76 -15.81 -11.24 -1.12
CA ILE A 76 -14.83 -11.37 -0.02
C ILE A 76 -13.76 -10.28 -0.10
N ASP A 77 -13.28 -9.97 -1.30
CA ASP A 77 -12.29 -8.90 -1.51
C ASP A 77 -12.86 -7.52 -1.15
N ASN A 78 -14.13 -7.27 -1.47
CA ASN A 78 -14.84 -6.05 -1.06
C ASN A 78 -14.99 -5.98 0.46
N HIS A 79 -15.39 -7.08 1.11
CA HIS A 79 -15.48 -7.14 2.57
C HIS A 79 -14.14 -6.83 3.24
N LYS A 80 -13.04 -7.38 2.70
CA LYS A 80 -11.69 -7.09 3.17
C LYS A 80 -11.32 -5.62 2.96
N ALA A 81 -11.70 -5.02 1.84
CA ALA A 81 -11.48 -3.60 1.57
C ALA A 81 -12.20 -2.72 2.60
N GLU A 82 -13.48 -3.01 2.90
CA GLU A 82 -14.24 -2.29 3.92
C GLU A 82 -13.59 -2.39 5.31
N LEU A 83 -13.08 -3.57 5.68
CA LEU A 83 -12.35 -3.74 6.94
C LEU A 83 -11.05 -2.94 6.98
N ALA A 84 -10.30 -2.89 5.87
CA ALA A 84 -9.10 -2.07 5.75
C ALA A 84 -9.44 -0.57 5.89
N HIS A 85 -10.50 -0.11 5.24
CA HIS A 85 -10.94 1.29 5.32
C HIS A 85 -11.35 1.71 6.74
N LYS A 86 -12.01 0.83 7.50
CA LYS A 86 -12.38 1.11 8.91
C LYS A 86 -11.18 1.41 9.81
N ILE A 87 -10.01 0.85 9.50
CA ILE A 87 -8.76 1.11 10.23
C ILE A 87 -7.85 2.13 9.51
N GLY A 88 -8.39 2.82 8.50
CA GLY A 88 -7.67 3.84 7.74
C GLY A 88 -6.54 3.29 6.88
N LEU A 89 -6.66 2.05 6.40
CA LEU A 89 -5.75 1.45 5.43
C LEU A 89 -6.37 1.47 4.04
N LEU A 90 -5.55 1.82 3.04
CA LEU A 90 -5.93 1.69 1.63
C LEU A 90 -5.65 0.28 1.12
N THR A 91 -6.44 -0.15 0.15
CA THR A 91 -6.14 -1.33 -0.64
C THR A 91 -4.99 -1.04 -1.62
N LEU A 92 -4.31 -2.10 -2.06
CA LEU A 92 -3.27 -1.98 -3.10
C LEU A 92 -3.82 -1.34 -4.37
N HIS A 93 -5.06 -1.67 -4.75
CA HIS A 93 -5.70 -1.10 -5.95
C HIS A 93 -5.87 0.42 -5.83
N GLU A 94 -6.35 0.91 -4.69
CA GLU A 94 -6.49 2.35 -4.45
C GLU A 94 -5.14 3.08 -4.41
N ILE A 95 -4.11 2.45 -3.85
CA ILE A 95 -2.75 3.00 -3.85
C ILE A 95 -2.25 3.11 -5.29
N ILE A 96 -2.42 2.06 -6.09
CA ILE A 96 -2.02 2.04 -7.51
C ILE A 96 -2.79 3.11 -8.28
N GLU A 97 -4.12 3.19 -8.15
CA GLU A 97 -4.94 4.18 -8.85
C GLU A 97 -4.52 5.62 -8.51
N ARG A 98 -4.19 5.91 -7.24
CA ARG A 98 -3.70 7.22 -6.83
C ARG A 98 -2.31 7.53 -7.37
N LEU A 99 -1.44 6.52 -7.47
CA LEU A 99 -0.12 6.65 -8.08
C LEU A 99 -0.21 6.86 -9.60
N GLU A 100 -1.12 6.18 -10.29
CA GLU A 100 -1.39 6.36 -11.72
C GLU A 100 -1.91 7.77 -12.00
N LYS A 101 -2.90 8.25 -11.23
CA LYS A 101 -3.39 9.63 -11.30
C LYS A 101 -2.28 10.66 -11.06
N LEU A 102 -1.37 10.40 -10.11
CA LEU A 102 -0.22 11.26 -9.88
C LEU A 102 0.73 11.27 -11.09
N ALA A 103 1.00 10.09 -11.68
CA ALA A 103 1.87 10.00 -12.85
C ALA A 103 1.27 10.75 -14.05
N ASP A 104 -0.03 10.61 -14.30
CA ASP A 104 -0.75 11.33 -15.35
C ASP A 104 -0.75 12.84 -15.11
N HIS A 105 -0.97 13.27 -13.86
CA HIS A 105 -0.89 14.69 -13.48
C HIS A 105 0.50 15.27 -13.75
N ILE A 106 1.57 14.56 -13.38
CA ILE A 106 2.95 15.01 -13.63
C ILE A 106 3.24 15.07 -15.14
N LYS A 107 2.74 14.11 -15.94
CA LYS A 107 2.87 14.13 -17.41
C LYS A 107 2.15 15.34 -18.02
N ALA A 108 0.96 15.67 -17.52
CA ALA A 108 0.17 16.82 -17.98
C ALA A 108 0.72 18.18 -17.51
N HIS A 109 1.35 18.21 -16.34
CA HIS A 109 1.84 19.42 -15.68
C HIS A 109 3.32 19.29 -15.25
N PRO A 110 4.27 19.09 -16.19
CA PRO A 110 5.67 18.83 -15.86
C PRO A 110 6.34 19.98 -15.10
N ASP A 111 5.87 21.22 -15.29
CA ASP A 111 6.43 22.39 -14.61
C ASP A 111 6.10 22.42 -13.11
N GLU A 112 4.99 21.83 -12.67
CA GLU A 112 4.68 21.70 -11.25
C GLU A 112 5.66 20.77 -10.54
N ALA A 113 5.98 19.64 -11.19
CA ALA A 113 6.98 18.70 -10.68
C ALA A 113 8.37 19.33 -10.64
N ARG A 114 8.76 20.06 -11.70
CA ARG A 114 10.02 20.82 -11.73
C ARG A 114 10.08 21.88 -10.63
N ALA A 115 9.00 22.63 -10.40
CA ALA A 115 8.92 23.62 -9.35
C ALA A 115 9.00 22.99 -7.95
N GLY A 116 8.43 21.79 -7.76
CA GLY A 116 8.58 20.98 -6.56
C GLY A 116 10.05 20.60 -6.30
N VAL A 117 10.71 20.06 -7.32
CA VAL A 117 12.14 19.69 -7.27
C VAL A 117 13.03 20.89 -7.01
N ALA A 118 12.75 22.04 -7.61
CA ALA A 118 13.54 23.26 -7.46
C ALA A 118 13.57 23.82 -6.02
N LYS A 119 12.64 23.39 -5.15
CA LYS A 119 12.63 23.75 -3.72
C LYS A 119 13.64 22.95 -2.89
N LEU A 120 14.15 21.85 -3.43
CA LEU A 120 15.16 21.04 -2.76
C LEU A 120 16.54 21.69 -2.88
N SER A 121 17.46 21.24 -2.03
CA SER A 121 18.87 21.63 -2.11
C SER A 121 19.45 21.33 -3.50
N PRO A 122 20.43 22.12 -3.99
CA PRO A 122 21.04 21.88 -5.29
C PRO A 122 21.58 20.45 -5.49
N ALA A 123 22.04 19.81 -4.40
CA ALA A 123 22.51 18.42 -4.42
C ALA A 123 21.37 17.40 -4.60
N ALA A 124 20.15 17.72 -4.13
CA ALA A 124 18.97 16.86 -4.22
C ALA A 124 18.16 17.06 -5.52
N GLN A 125 18.29 18.21 -6.18
CA GLN A 125 17.50 18.55 -7.37
C GLN A 125 17.63 17.54 -8.50
N LYS A 126 18.86 17.23 -8.94
CA LYS A 126 19.07 16.28 -10.04
C LYS A 126 18.57 14.87 -9.68
N PRO A 127 18.97 14.26 -8.54
CA PRO A 127 18.48 12.94 -8.17
C PRO A 127 16.95 12.88 -8.00
N ALA A 128 16.32 13.91 -7.44
CA ALA A 128 14.86 13.97 -7.33
C ALA A 128 14.18 14.06 -8.70
N GLY A 129 14.72 14.88 -9.60
CA GLY A 129 14.27 14.98 -10.98
C GLY A 129 14.36 13.65 -11.74
N ASP A 130 15.47 12.94 -11.60
CA ASP A 130 15.69 11.63 -12.22
C ASP A 130 14.68 10.58 -11.68
N ILE A 131 14.40 10.59 -10.37
CA ILE A 131 13.38 9.72 -9.76
C ILE A 131 11.98 10.01 -10.32
N ILE A 132 11.59 11.28 -10.45
CA ILE A 132 10.29 11.66 -11.04
C ILE A 132 10.21 11.21 -12.50
N HIS A 133 11.28 11.42 -13.27
CA HIS A 133 11.35 10.99 -14.66
C HIS A 133 11.17 9.47 -14.79
N ILE A 134 11.81 8.67 -13.93
CA ILE A 134 11.62 7.22 -13.88
C ILE A 134 10.19 6.87 -13.49
N PHE A 135 9.63 7.54 -12.47
CA PHE A 135 8.28 7.28 -11.97
C PHE A 135 7.22 7.40 -13.08
N VAL A 136 7.29 8.45 -13.90
CA VAL A 136 6.34 8.68 -15.00
C VAL A 136 6.68 7.95 -16.30
N SER A 137 7.81 7.27 -16.39
CA SER A 137 8.17 6.52 -17.60
C SER A 137 7.25 5.31 -17.85
N ASP A 138 7.30 4.76 -19.06
CA ASP A 138 6.55 3.56 -19.45
C ASP A 138 7.23 2.24 -19.01
N LYS A 139 8.26 2.34 -18.17
CA LYS A 139 8.96 1.17 -17.60
C LYS A 139 8.03 0.35 -16.71
N THR A 140 8.33 -0.93 -16.59
CA THR A 140 7.64 -1.81 -15.64
C THR A 140 7.90 -1.37 -14.19
N PRO A 141 7.00 -1.71 -13.23
CA PRO A 141 7.22 -1.38 -11.82
C PRO A 141 8.57 -1.89 -11.28
N ARG A 142 9.03 -3.05 -11.76
CA ARG A 142 10.31 -3.64 -11.38
C ARG A 142 11.49 -2.82 -11.86
N GLU A 143 11.51 -2.44 -13.14
CA GLU A 143 12.58 -1.60 -13.71
C GLU A 143 12.63 -0.23 -13.02
N LYS A 144 11.46 0.38 -12.76
CA LYS A 144 11.38 1.64 -11.99
C LYS A 144 12.01 1.48 -10.61
N HIS A 145 11.67 0.42 -9.88
CA HIS A 145 12.22 0.14 -8.56
C HIS A 145 13.74 -0.02 -8.60
N GLU A 146 14.26 -0.84 -9.53
CA GLU A 146 15.69 -1.12 -9.64
C GLU A 146 16.51 0.14 -9.97
N GLU A 147 16.02 1.01 -10.85
CA GLU A 147 16.70 2.27 -11.19
C GLU A 147 16.62 3.31 -10.07
N ILE A 148 15.44 3.51 -9.47
CA ILE A 148 15.29 4.41 -8.32
C ILE A 148 16.18 3.95 -7.17
N LYS A 149 16.29 2.64 -6.95
CA LYS A 149 17.17 2.08 -5.93
C LYS A 149 18.63 2.43 -6.19
N LYS A 150 19.12 2.26 -7.44
CA LYS A 150 20.49 2.65 -7.82
C LYS A 150 20.78 4.12 -7.54
N ILE A 151 19.83 5.02 -7.83
CA ILE A 151 19.96 6.45 -7.50
C ILE A 151 20.09 6.59 -5.99
N LYS A 152 19.14 6.06 -5.21
CA LYS A 152 19.12 6.18 -3.75
C LYS A 152 20.38 5.65 -3.06
N ASP A 153 20.86 4.50 -3.50
CA ASP A 153 22.05 3.84 -2.93
C ASP A 153 23.34 4.64 -3.17
N SER A 154 23.35 5.55 -4.15
CA SER A 154 24.49 6.42 -4.46
C SER A 154 24.50 7.77 -3.72
N LEU A 155 23.42 8.10 -3.00
CA LEU A 155 23.24 9.42 -2.41
C LEU A 155 23.79 9.52 -0.98
N PRO A 156 24.39 10.67 -0.61
CA PRO A 156 24.61 11.02 0.78
C PRO A 156 23.32 10.95 1.61
N SER A 157 23.44 10.59 2.89
CA SER A 157 22.29 10.35 3.76
C SER A 157 21.39 11.57 3.98
N ASP A 158 21.98 12.76 4.01
CA ASP A 158 21.29 14.04 4.11
C ASP A 158 20.48 14.35 2.84
N VAL A 159 21.07 14.17 1.67
CA VAL A 159 20.39 14.33 0.37
C VAL A 159 19.26 13.30 0.21
N LEU A 160 19.51 12.05 0.59
CA LEU A 160 18.50 11.00 0.57
C LEU A 160 17.35 11.29 1.55
N GLY A 161 17.68 11.82 2.73
CA GLY A 161 16.71 12.25 3.75
C GLY A 161 15.76 13.31 3.19
N GLU A 162 16.30 14.36 2.59
CA GLU A 162 15.53 15.44 1.98
C GLU A 162 14.60 14.92 0.86
N ILE A 163 15.10 14.08 -0.05
CA ILE A 163 14.30 13.49 -1.12
C ILE A 163 13.18 12.61 -0.57
N ASN A 164 13.46 11.82 0.48
CA ASN A 164 12.44 10.99 1.12
C ASN A 164 11.38 11.84 1.83
N SER A 165 11.75 12.97 2.47
CA SER A 165 10.80 13.92 3.03
C SER A 165 9.90 14.53 1.95
N HIS A 166 10.47 14.94 0.82
CA HIS A 166 9.68 15.45 -0.31
C HIS A 166 8.71 14.40 -0.87
N LYS A 167 9.19 13.15 -1.02
CA LYS A 167 8.33 12.01 -1.41
C LYS A 167 7.18 11.80 -0.40
N GLU A 168 7.46 11.92 0.90
CA GLU A 168 6.44 11.78 1.93
C GLU A 168 5.39 12.89 1.86
N GLU A 169 5.78 14.14 1.60
CA GLU A 169 4.83 15.25 1.39
C GLU A 169 3.92 15.00 0.20
N ILE A 170 4.47 14.53 -0.93
CA ILE A 170 3.67 14.15 -2.10
C ILE A 170 2.70 13.03 -1.73
N ALA A 171 3.19 12.00 -1.05
CA ALA A 171 2.38 10.87 -0.60
C ALA A 171 1.24 11.31 0.33
N LYS A 172 1.47 12.30 1.22
CA LYS A 172 0.42 12.91 2.05
C LYS A 172 -0.64 13.60 1.20
N LYS A 173 -0.23 14.37 0.19
CA LYS A 173 -1.16 15.09 -0.71
C LYS A 173 -2.06 14.16 -1.51
N ILE A 174 -1.55 13.01 -1.96
CA ILE A 174 -2.37 11.99 -2.66
C ILE A 174 -3.02 10.99 -1.69
N GLY A 175 -2.86 11.21 -0.38
CA GLY A 175 -3.49 10.43 0.67
C GLY A 175 -3.06 8.97 0.75
N ILE A 176 -1.86 8.62 0.29
CA ILE A 176 -1.31 7.25 0.39
C ILE A 176 -0.37 7.07 1.59
N VAL A 177 -0.34 8.04 2.51
CA VAL A 177 0.45 7.97 3.73
C VAL A 177 -0.33 7.25 4.84
N PRO A 178 0.34 6.34 5.57
CA PRO A 178 1.77 6.05 5.49
C PRO A 178 2.14 5.23 4.25
N LEU A 179 3.25 5.58 3.60
CA LEU A 179 3.74 4.89 2.40
C LEU A 179 3.89 3.39 2.69
N HIS A 180 2.91 2.62 2.23
CA HIS A 180 2.90 1.18 2.28
C HIS A 180 3.97 0.66 1.30
N HIS A 181 4.74 -0.33 1.73
CA HIS A 181 5.79 -1.05 0.98
C HIS A 181 7.21 -0.48 1.05
N HIS A 182 8.07 -1.22 1.75
CA HIS A 182 9.49 -1.38 1.51
C HIS A 182 9.79 -2.87 1.37
#